data_AF-A0A2T4UL96-F1
#
_entry.id   AF-A0A2T4UL96-F1
#
_cell.length_a   1.000
_cell.length_b   1.000
_cell.length_c   1.000
_cell.angle_alpha   90.00
_cell.angle_beta   90.00
_cell.angle_gamma   90.00
#
_symmetry.space_group_name_H-M   'P 1'
#
loop_
_entity.id
_entity.type
_entity.pdbx_description
1 polymer ?
#
loop_
_entity_poly.entity_id
_entity_poly.type
_entity_poly.pdbx_seq_one_letter_code
_entity_poly.pdbx_strand_id
1 'polypeptide(L)'
;MAKSDPTPARDALIAKYLDEAFGKEQQLETALAAQIRVADRKQLKEGLQEHLKVTRGQSRALKKRMKQLGAEASAGPDLPGPDVLSEVASVATSAANRAAAAAKGPVQALRGTSPMDNDLRLVRDALWNEAEEIAHYDVIEAVAEKLGDRDTAKLARSHRREEEKMQRLLQRQIGPLVTAVTRAEVPAAERRAVTGRTRS
;
A
#
# COMPACT_ATOMS: atom_id res chain seq x y z
N MET A 1 25.37 21.73 -5.29
CA MET A 1 25.46 20.31 -4.88
C MET A 1 25.61 19.49 -6.14
N ALA A 2 26.77 18.86 -6.33
CA ALA A 2 27.00 17.98 -7.49
C ALA A 2 25.99 16.83 -7.46
N LYS A 3 25.43 16.46 -8.62
CA LYS A 3 24.70 15.20 -8.75
C LYS A 3 25.72 14.10 -8.47
N SER A 4 25.48 13.28 -7.44
CA SER A 4 26.24 12.05 -7.24
C SER A 4 26.07 11.19 -8.47
N ASP A 5 27.17 10.79 -9.10
CA ASP A 5 27.12 9.89 -10.24
C ASP A 5 26.38 8.59 -9.87
N PRO A 6 25.57 8.02 -10.76
CA PRO A 6 24.91 6.74 -10.52
C PRO A 6 25.98 5.69 -10.21
N THR A 7 25.77 4.90 -9.15
CA THR A 7 26.62 3.74 -8.86
C THR A 7 25.73 2.50 -8.77
N PRO A 8 26.21 1.33 -9.25
CA PRO A 8 25.40 0.11 -9.25
C PRO A 8 24.85 -0.26 -7.87
N ALA A 9 25.63 -0.07 -6.80
CA ALA A 9 25.21 -0.36 -5.44
C ALA A 9 24.10 0.58 -4.93
N ARG A 10 24.17 1.87 -5.29
CA ARG A 10 23.13 2.86 -4.98
C ARG A 10 21.82 2.47 -5.65
N ASP A 11 21.87 2.22 -6.96
CA ASP A 11 20.68 1.96 -7.75
C ASP A 11 20.03 0.62 -7.38
N ALA A 12 20.85 -0.38 -7.03
CA ALA A 12 20.39 -1.66 -6.50
C ALA A 12 19.63 -1.52 -5.17
N LEU A 13 20.14 -0.70 -4.24
CA LEU A 13 19.49 -0.47 -2.95
C LEU A 13 18.14 0.23 -3.13
N ILE A 14 18.05 1.20 -4.04
CA ILE A 14 16.78 1.87 -4.36
C ILE A 14 15.81 0.88 -5.02
N ALA A 15 16.28 0.11 -5.99
CA ALA A 15 15.47 -0.88 -6.69
C ALA A 15 14.91 -1.94 -5.74
N LYS A 16 15.67 -2.37 -4.72
CA LYS A 16 15.20 -3.29 -3.68
C LYS A 16 13.93 -2.76 -2.99
N TYR A 17 13.95 -1.52 -2.48
CA TYR A 17 12.79 -0.97 -1.77
C TYR A 17 11.61 -0.67 -2.70
N LEU A 18 11.87 -0.31 -3.96
CA LEU A 18 10.82 -0.19 -4.98
C LEU A 18 10.16 -1.55 -5.30
N ASP A 19 10.93 -2.65 -5.28
CA ASP A 19 10.44 -4.02 -5.50
C ASP A 19 9.62 -4.57 -4.31
N GLU A 20 9.95 -4.14 -3.10
CA GLU A 20 9.13 -4.40 -1.90
C GLU A 20 7.76 -3.72 -2.04
N ALA A 21 7.74 -2.41 -2.32
CA ALA A 21 6.50 -1.65 -2.55
C ALA A 21 5.71 -2.20 -3.75
N PHE A 22 6.36 -2.53 -4.87
CA PHE A 22 5.69 -3.11 -6.05
C PHE A 22 5.02 -4.45 -5.73
N GLY A 23 5.63 -5.26 -4.86
CA GLY A 23 5.00 -6.46 -4.35
C GLY A 23 3.73 -6.19 -3.57
N LYS A 24 3.78 -5.19 -2.67
CA LYS A 24 2.64 -4.78 -1.85
C LYS A 24 1.48 -4.25 -2.71
N GLU A 25 1.77 -3.38 -3.67
CA GLU A 25 0.80 -2.82 -4.61
C GLU A 25 0.04 -3.92 -5.37
N GLN A 26 0.75 -4.93 -5.90
CA GLN A 26 0.11 -6.06 -6.60
C GLN A 26 -0.79 -6.90 -5.67
N GLN A 27 -0.38 -7.09 -4.42
CA GLN A 27 -1.21 -7.78 -3.42
C GLN A 27 -2.49 -6.97 -3.15
N LEU A 28 -2.37 -5.64 -3.05
CA LEU A 28 -3.51 -4.77 -2.81
C LEU A 28 -4.44 -4.62 -4.00
N GLU A 29 -3.95 -4.63 -5.23
CA GLU A 29 -4.83 -4.69 -6.41
C GLU A 29 -5.80 -5.88 -6.33
N THR A 30 -5.31 -7.04 -5.86
CA THR A 30 -6.12 -8.24 -5.66
C THR A 30 -7.09 -8.08 -4.48
N ALA A 31 -6.61 -7.53 -3.36
CA ALA A 31 -7.43 -7.29 -2.18
C ALA A 31 -8.57 -6.29 -2.47
N LEU A 32 -8.26 -5.15 -3.08
CA LEU A 32 -9.21 -4.11 -3.47
C LEU A 32 -10.26 -4.66 -4.44
N ALA A 33 -9.85 -5.43 -5.45
CA ALA A 33 -10.80 -6.06 -6.38
C ALA A 33 -11.79 -7.00 -5.67
N ALA A 34 -11.36 -7.69 -4.62
CA ALA A 34 -12.25 -8.52 -3.80
C ALA A 34 -13.14 -7.68 -2.88
N GLN A 35 -12.57 -6.68 -2.20
CA GLN A 35 -13.29 -5.76 -1.33
C GLN A 35 -14.40 -5.00 -2.08
N ILE A 36 -14.14 -4.53 -3.30
CA ILE A 36 -15.14 -3.85 -4.15
C ILE A 36 -16.35 -4.73 -4.46
N ARG A 37 -16.17 -6.06 -4.57
CA ARG A 37 -17.27 -6.99 -4.84
C ARG A 37 -18.21 -7.14 -3.65
N VAL A 38 -17.67 -7.05 -2.44
CA VAL A 38 -18.42 -7.31 -1.20
C VAL A 38 -18.83 -6.05 -0.45
N ALA A 39 -18.23 -4.90 -0.75
CA ALA A 39 -18.57 -3.62 -0.13
C ALA A 39 -20.03 -3.24 -0.44
N ASP A 40 -20.81 -2.97 0.61
CA ASP A 40 -22.23 -2.67 0.50
C ASP A 40 -22.47 -1.15 0.41
N ARG A 41 -21.74 -0.35 1.20
CA ARG A 41 -21.88 1.10 1.17
C ARG A 41 -21.33 1.71 -0.10
N LYS A 42 -22.19 2.43 -0.83
CA LYS A 42 -21.87 3.14 -2.07
C LYS A 42 -20.61 4.02 -1.96
N GLN A 43 -20.52 4.89 -0.95
CA GLN A 43 -19.37 5.80 -0.81
C GLN A 43 -18.05 5.06 -0.57
N LEU A 44 -18.08 3.96 0.20
CA LEU A 44 -16.91 3.13 0.44
C LEU A 44 -16.49 2.42 -0.85
N LYS A 45 -17.45 1.81 -1.56
CA LYS A 45 -17.21 1.12 -2.82
C LYS A 45 -16.63 2.03 -3.90
N GLU A 46 -17.17 3.24 -4.05
CA GLU A 46 -16.65 4.24 -5.00
C GLU A 46 -15.22 4.66 -4.65
N GLY A 47 -14.93 4.87 -3.35
CA GLY A 47 -13.58 5.15 -2.86
C GLY A 47 -12.58 4.04 -3.20
N LEU A 48 -12.94 2.78 -2.94
CA LEU A 48 -12.11 1.62 -3.25
C LEU A 48 -11.89 1.43 -4.76
N GLN A 49 -12.92 1.69 -5.58
CA GLN A 49 -12.79 1.61 -7.04
C GLN A 49 -11.83 2.67 -7.60
N GLU A 50 -11.88 3.88 -7.09
CA GLU A 50 -10.94 4.93 -7.49
C GLU A 50 -9.53 4.60 -7.01
N HIS A 51 -9.41 4.14 -5.77
CA HIS A 51 -8.12 3.77 -5.21
C HIS A 51 -7.47 2.59 -5.98
N LEU A 52 -8.23 1.58 -6.40
CA LEU A 52 -7.72 0.51 -7.28
C LEU A 52 -7.10 1.04 -8.59
N LYS A 53 -7.61 2.15 -9.15
CA LYS A 53 -7.00 2.76 -10.34
C LYS A 53 -5.66 3.43 -10.00
N VAL A 54 -5.59 4.06 -8.84
CA VAL A 54 -4.38 4.69 -8.29
C VAL A 54 -3.31 3.64 -8.03
N THR A 55 -3.59 2.60 -7.22
CA THR A 55 -2.71 1.45 -6.94
C THR A 55 -2.14 0.84 -8.23
N ARG A 56 -2.99 0.62 -9.24
CA ARG A 56 -2.55 0.15 -10.58
C ARG A 56 -1.61 1.11 -11.28
N GLY A 57 -1.85 2.42 -11.14
CA GLY A 57 -0.96 3.46 -11.63
C GLY A 57 0.40 3.41 -10.94
N GLN A 58 0.40 3.21 -9.64
CA GLN A 58 1.58 3.14 -8.80
C GLN A 58 2.43 1.91 -9.13
N SER A 59 1.83 0.72 -9.22
CA SER A 59 2.45 -0.50 -9.74
C SER A 59 3.21 -0.26 -11.05
N ARG A 60 2.57 0.42 -12.03
CA ARG A 60 3.21 0.72 -13.33
C ARG A 60 4.36 1.71 -13.19
N ALA A 61 4.22 2.72 -12.35
CA ALA A 61 5.24 3.74 -12.13
C ALA A 61 6.48 3.16 -11.43
N LEU A 62 6.29 2.32 -10.41
CA LEU A 62 7.35 1.57 -9.73
C LEU A 62 8.12 0.68 -10.70
N LYS A 63 7.41 -0.14 -11.50
CA LYS A 63 8.03 -0.99 -12.52
C LYS A 63 8.85 -0.19 -13.52
N LYS A 64 8.35 0.97 -13.96
CA LYS A 64 9.07 1.88 -14.85
C LYS A 64 10.34 2.41 -14.19
N ARG A 65 10.28 2.84 -12.92
CA ARG A 65 11.44 3.39 -12.20
C ARG A 65 12.53 2.34 -11.98
N MET A 66 12.15 1.12 -11.58
CA MET A 66 13.10 0.00 -11.46
C MET A 66 13.84 -0.30 -12.78
N LYS A 67 13.13 -0.25 -13.91
CA LYS A 67 13.76 -0.42 -15.23
C LYS A 67 14.77 0.69 -15.55
N GLN A 68 14.48 1.94 -15.17
CA GLN A 68 15.40 3.06 -15.39
C GLN A 68 16.69 2.89 -14.57
N LEU A 69 16.55 2.54 -13.29
CA LEU A 69 17.68 2.26 -12.40
C LEU A 69 18.57 1.11 -12.94
N GLY A 70 17.97 0.03 -13.44
CA GLY A 70 18.73 -1.10 -14.01
C GLY A 70 19.43 -0.79 -15.34
N ALA A 71 18.82 0.04 -16.20
CA ALA A 71 19.42 0.47 -17.46
C ALA A 71 20.59 1.44 -17.24
N GLU A 72 20.48 2.34 -16.26
CA GLU A 72 21.54 3.28 -15.86
C GLU A 72 22.72 2.55 -15.22
N ALA A 73 22.47 1.56 -14.34
CA ALA A 73 23.51 0.74 -13.74
C ALA A 73 24.32 -0.08 -14.77
N SER A 74 23.68 -0.47 -15.87
CA SER A 74 24.29 -1.24 -16.97
C SER A 74 25.06 -0.37 -17.97
N ALA A 75 24.95 0.97 -17.88
CA ALA A 75 25.61 1.94 -18.77
C ALA A 75 26.87 2.58 -18.15
N GLY A 76 27.27 2.17 -16.94
CA GLY A 76 28.51 2.60 -16.30
C GLY A 76 29.76 1.98 -16.96
N PRO A 77 30.94 2.62 -16.86
CA PRO A 77 32.17 2.10 -17.47
C PRO A 77 32.52 0.73 -16.87
N ASP A 78 32.92 -0.21 -17.72
CA ASP A 78 33.37 -1.58 -17.42
C ASP A 78 33.78 -1.80 -15.96
N LEU A 79 32.90 -2.44 -15.20
CA LEU A 79 33.20 -2.90 -13.85
C LEU A 79 33.90 -4.26 -13.92
N PRO A 80 35.14 -4.39 -13.41
CA PRO A 80 35.76 -5.69 -13.21
C PRO A 80 35.15 -6.35 -11.97
N GLY A 81 34.39 -7.44 -12.13
CA GLY A 81 34.07 -8.33 -11.01
C GLY A 81 32.77 -9.15 -11.16
N PRO A 82 32.82 -10.49 -11.04
CA PRO A 82 31.65 -11.37 -11.14
C PRO A 82 30.68 -11.34 -9.94
N ASP A 83 30.98 -10.62 -8.84
CA ASP A 83 30.16 -10.72 -7.60
C ASP A 83 29.03 -9.68 -7.50
N VAL A 84 29.23 -8.45 -7.99
CA VAL A 84 28.19 -7.39 -7.92
C VAL A 84 27.08 -7.58 -8.97
N LEU A 85 27.42 -8.18 -10.12
CA LEU A 85 26.44 -8.57 -11.14
C LEU A 85 25.50 -9.68 -10.65
N SER A 86 26.00 -10.60 -9.81
CA SER A 86 25.20 -11.68 -9.20
C SER A 86 24.14 -11.13 -8.24
N GLU A 87 24.50 -10.15 -7.41
CA GLU A 87 23.57 -9.58 -6.42
C GLU A 87 22.48 -8.72 -7.08
N VAL A 88 22.81 -7.95 -8.10
CA VAL A 88 21.82 -7.18 -8.91
C VAL A 88 20.94 -8.11 -9.75
N ALA A 89 21.51 -9.17 -10.32
CA ALA A 89 20.73 -10.21 -11.00
C ALA A 89 19.79 -10.94 -10.02
N SER A 90 20.18 -11.10 -8.74
CA SER A 90 19.34 -11.75 -7.72
C SER A 90 18.11 -10.91 -7.34
N VAL A 91 18.23 -9.57 -7.31
CA VAL A 91 17.09 -8.65 -7.13
C VAL A 91 16.16 -8.69 -8.36
N ALA A 92 16.70 -8.88 -9.57
CA ALA A 92 15.86 -9.13 -10.75
C ALA A 92 15.21 -10.55 -10.73
N THR A 93 15.85 -11.53 -10.10
CA THR A 93 15.37 -12.92 -10.00
C THR A 93 14.26 -13.09 -8.95
N SER A 94 14.17 -12.22 -7.95
CA SER A 94 13.11 -12.25 -6.92
C SER A 94 11.70 -12.08 -7.51
N ALA A 95 11.58 -11.41 -8.66
CA ALA A 95 10.33 -11.22 -9.38
C ALA A 95 9.72 -12.53 -9.91
N ALA A 96 10.54 -13.56 -10.19
CA ALA A 96 10.07 -14.86 -10.69
C ALA A 96 9.56 -15.78 -9.56
N ASN A 97 10.07 -15.64 -8.33
CA ASN A 97 9.78 -16.56 -7.22
C ASN A 97 8.49 -16.21 -6.43
N ARG A 98 7.85 -15.07 -6.69
CA ARG A 98 6.62 -14.65 -5.97
C ARG A 98 5.31 -15.22 -6.54
N ALA A 99 5.37 -16.23 -7.40
CA ALA A 99 4.18 -16.98 -7.81
C ALA A 99 3.63 -17.90 -6.68
N ALA A 100 4.43 -18.20 -5.66
CA ALA A 100 4.09 -19.20 -4.63
C ALA A 100 3.35 -18.64 -3.37
N ALA A 101 3.25 -17.31 -3.20
CA ALA A 101 2.66 -16.72 -1.98
C ALA A 101 1.15 -16.43 -2.06
N ALA A 102 0.47 -16.82 -3.14
CA ALA A 102 -0.94 -16.50 -3.39
C ALA A 102 -1.97 -17.44 -2.70
N ALA A 103 -1.59 -18.17 -1.65
CA ALA A 103 -2.49 -19.12 -0.98
C ALA A 103 -3.37 -18.49 0.13
N LYS A 104 -3.17 -17.21 0.48
CA LYS A 104 -4.05 -16.49 1.42
C LYS A 104 -4.91 -15.48 0.66
N GLY A 105 -5.85 -16.00 -0.12
CA GLY A 105 -6.86 -15.18 -0.81
C GLY A 105 -7.73 -14.35 0.16
N PRO A 106 -8.56 -13.43 -0.34
CA PRO A 106 -9.33 -12.41 0.42
C PRO A 106 -10.52 -12.98 1.24
N VAL A 107 -10.38 -14.20 1.77
CA VAL A 107 -11.36 -14.94 2.56
C VAL A 107 -11.61 -14.30 3.96
N GLN A 108 -11.04 -13.12 4.25
CA GLN A 108 -11.26 -12.42 5.52
C GLN A 108 -12.42 -11.42 5.50
N ALA A 109 -12.86 -10.95 4.33
CA ALA A 109 -13.87 -9.89 4.24
C ALA A 109 -15.34 -10.34 4.49
N LEU A 110 -15.59 -11.66 4.64
CA LEU A 110 -16.93 -12.22 4.83
C LEU A 110 -17.02 -13.05 6.12
N ARG A 111 -16.63 -12.47 7.26
CA ARG A 111 -16.75 -13.12 8.59
C ARG A 111 -17.56 -12.32 9.60
N GLY A 112 -18.14 -11.20 9.18
CA GLY A 112 -18.94 -10.35 10.04
C GLY A 112 -20.35 -10.90 10.24
N THR A 113 -20.99 -10.43 11.30
CA THR A 113 -22.35 -10.80 11.71
C THR A 113 -23.45 -10.12 10.89
N SER A 114 -23.10 -9.06 10.15
CA SER A 114 -24.00 -8.30 9.27
C SER A 114 -23.23 -7.65 8.10
N PRO A 115 -23.90 -7.20 7.02
CA PRO A 115 -23.21 -6.46 5.93
C PRO A 115 -22.49 -5.19 6.44
N MET A 116 -23.04 -4.55 7.47
CA MET A 116 -22.47 -3.37 8.10
C MET A 116 -21.21 -3.70 8.92
N ASP A 117 -21.19 -4.85 9.60
CA ASP A 117 -19.98 -5.35 10.29
C ASP A 117 -18.91 -5.76 9.28
N ASN A 118 -19.30 -6.35 8.15
CA ASN A 118 -18.37 -6.65 7.06
C ASN A 118 -17.70 -5.37 6.51
N ASP A 119 -18.47 -4.32 6.22
CA ASP A 119 -17.92 -3.04 5.76
C ASP A 119 -17.01 -2.39 6.81
N LEU A 120 -17.35 -2.49 8.11
CA LEU A 120 -16.50 -1.95 9.18
C LEU A 120 -15.16 -2.70 9.31
N ARG A 121 -15.19 -4.04 9.20
CA ARG A 121 -13.96 -4.86 9.17
C ARG A 121 -13.13 -4.58 7.94
N LEU A 122 -13.77 -4.43 6.78
CA LEU A 122 -13.12 -4.04 5.53
C LEU A 122 -12.38 -2.71 5.71
N VAL A 123 -13.04 -1.68 6.25
CA VAL A 123 -12.42 -0.36 6.50
C VAL A 123 -11.21 -0.48 7.42
N ARG A 124 -11.30 -1.28 8.50
CA ARG A 124 -10.17 -1.52 9.40
C ARG A 124 -8.99 -2.18 8.68
N ASP A 125 -9.26 -3.23 7.90
CA ASP A 125 -8.22 -3.96 7.18
C ASP A 125 -7.58 -3.10 6.09
N ALA A 126 -8.38 -2.28 5.39
CA ALA A 126 -7.89 -1.29 4.44
C ALA A 126 -6.99 -0.25 5.13
N LEU A 127 -7.40 0.30 6.28
CA LEU A 127 -6.56 1.26 7.04
C LEU A 127 -5.20 0.71 7.44
N TRP A 128 -5.14 -0.57 7.80
CA TRP A 128 -3.88 -1.24 8.10
C TRP A 128 -2.98 -1.33 6.86
N ASN A 129 -3.56 -1.67 5.70
CA ASN A 129 -2.83 -1.68 4.43
C ASN A 129 -2.31 -0.30 4.04
N GLU A 130 -3.14 0.76 4.13
CA GLU A 130 -2.70 2.13 3.83
C GLU A 130 -1.53 2.54 4.72
N ALA A 131 -1.57 2.20 6.01
CA ALA A 131 -0.49 2.52 6.93
C ALA A 131 0.82 1.80 6.58
N GLU A 132 0.73 0.55 6.12
CA GLU A 132 1.89 -0.20 5.64
C GLU A 132 2.47 0.41 4.35
N GLU A 133 1.64 0.84 3.40
CA GLU A 133 2.11 1.50 2.17
C GLU A 133 2.73 2.86 2.42
N ILE A 134 2.12 3.69 3.27
CA ILE A 134 2.71 4.95 3.72
C ILE A 134 4.11 4.72 4.29
N ALA A 135 4.29 3.68 5.10
CA ALA A 135 5.60 3.34 5.66
C ALA A 135 6.61 2.90 4.59
N HIS A 136 6.20 2.10 3.59
CA HIS A 136 7.07 1.75 2.46
C HIS A 136 7.53 3.00 1.71
N TYR A 137 6.61 3.92 1.42
CA TYR A 137 6.94 5.14 0.71
C TYR A 137 7.77 6.13 1.53
N ASP A 138 7.59 6.21 2.84
CA ASP A 138 8.47 6.97 3.74
C ASP A 138 9.91 6.42 3.68
N VAL A 139 10.08 5.09 3.71
CA VAL A 139 11.40 4.45 3.60
C VAL A 139 12.04 4.72 2.23
N ILE A 140 11.28 4.56 1.14
CA ILE A 140 11.79 4.83 -0.22
C ILE A 140 12.19 6.29 -0.36
N GLU A 141 11.35 7.23 0.11
CA GLU A 141 11.65 8.66 0.07
C GLU A 141 12.95 8.97 0.82
N ALA A 142 13.09 8.47 2.05
CA ALA A 142 14.29 8.70 2.86
C ALA A 142 15.57 8.11 2.24
N VAL A 143 15.50 6.88 1.73
CA VAL A 143 16.64 6.23 1.05
C VAL A 143 17.03 6.99 -0.22
N ALA A 144 16.05 7.36 -1.03
CA ALA A 144 16.28 8.11 -2.27
C ALA A 144 16.87 9.49 -2.00
N GLU A 145 16.37 10.22 -1.00
CA GLU A 145 16.93 11.51 -0.58
C GLU A 145 18.37 11.38 -0.08
N LYS A 146 18.66 10.36 0.74
CA LYS A 146 20.01 10.11 1.26
C LYS A 146 21.02 9.81 0.14
N LEU A 147 20.58 9.13 -0.92
CA LEU A 147 21.40 8.76 -2.07
C LEU A 147 21.40 9.83 -3.18
N GLY A 148 20.61 10.90 -3.04
CA GLY A 148 20.51 11.99 -4.03
C GLY A 148 19.67 11.65 -5.26
N ASP A 149 18.85 10.60 -5.22
CA ASP A 149 17.90 10.25 -6.28
C ASP A 149 16.60 11.04 -6.12
N ARG A 150 16.57 12.22 -6.75
CA ARG A 150 15.42 13.13 -6.68
C ARG A 150 14.18 12.60 -7.39
N ASP A 151 14.36 11.78 -8.43
CA ASP A 151 13.24 11.26 -9.21
C ASP A 151 12.50 10.20 -8.42
N THR A 152 13.22 9.31 -7.74
CA THR A 152 12.59 8.33 -6.85
C THR A 152 11.99 8.98 -5.61
N ALA A 153 12.67 9.96 -5.00
CA ALA A 153 12.11 10.68 -3.85
C ALA A 153 10.78 11.38 -4.20
N LYS A 154 10.71 12.02 -5.37
CA LYS A 154 9.48 12.66 -5.87
C LYS A 154 8.37 11.63 -6.14
N LEU A 155 8.72 10.49 -6.72
CA LEU A 155 7.79 9.39 -6.97
C LEU A 155 7.17 8.90 -5.65
N ALA A 156 8.00 8.53 -4.68
CA ALA A 156 7.56 8.03 -3.38
C ALA A 156 6.67 9.05 -2.64
N ARG A 157 7.07 10.32 -2.63
CA ARG A 157 6.26 11.40 -2.03
C ARG A 157 4.89 11.55 -2.70
N SER A 158 4.82 11.39 -4.02
CA SER A 158 3.56 11.46 -4.75
C SER A 158 2.62 10.32 -4.35
N HIS A 159 3.14 9.09 -4.34
CA HIS A 159 2.36 7.90 -3.99
C HIS A 159 1.91 7.96 -2.52
N ARG A 160 2.79 8.31 -1.59
CA ARG A 160 2.43 8.50 -0.17
C ARG A 160 1.24 9.44 0.03
N ARG A 161 1.17 10.55 -0.72
CA ARG A 161 0.05 11.50 -0.63
C ARG A 161 -1.27 10.91 -1.12
N GLU A 162 -1.20 10.00 -2.09
CA GLU A 162 -2.36 9.26 -2.58
C GLU A 162 -2.85 8.28 -1.50
N GLU A 163 -1.94 7.55 -0.84
CA GLU A 163 -2.26 6.65 0.28
C GLU A 163 -2.85 7.38 1.47
N GLU A 164 -2.25 8.51 1.88
CA GLU A 164 -2.81 9.35 2.92
C GLU A 164 -4.23 9.85 2.58
N LYS A 165 -4.50 10.12 1.31
CA LYS A 165 -5.84 10.55 0.87
C LYS A 165 -6.84 9.42 1.03
N MET A 166 -6.46 8.19 0.69
CA MET A 166 -7.29 7.01 0.89
C MET A 166 -7.49 6.71 2.38
N GLN A 167 -6.43 6.76 3.18
CA GLN A 167 -6.48 6.64 4.64
C GLN A 167 -7.47 7.63 5.26
N ARG A 168 -7.44 8.91 4.87
CA ARG A 168 -8.40 9.93 5.32
C ARG A 168 -9.84 9.63 4.88
N LEU A 169 -10.04 9.06 3.69
CA LEU A 169 -11.36 8.61 3.24
C LEU A 169 -11.89 7.51 4.15
N LEU A 170 -11.09 6.48 4.41
CA LEU A 170 -11.44 5.34 5.25
C LEU A 170 -11.73 5.76 6.70
N GLN A 171 -10.90 6.63 7.29
CA GLN A 171 -11.12 7.19 8.63
C GLN A 171 -12.49 7.87 8.76
N ARG A 172 -12.94 8.60 7.73
CA ARG A 172 -14.26 9.25 7.71
C ARG A 172 -15.43 8.27 7.62
N GLN A 173 -15.20 7.03 7.18
CA GLN A 173 -16.24 6.00 7.13
C GLN A 173 -16.47 5.31 8.49
N ILE A 174 -15.49 5.35 9.41
CA ILE A 174 -15.56 4.64 10.70
C ILE A 174 -16.82 5.05 11.49
N GLY A 175 -17.02 6.34 11.75
CA GLY A 175 -18.14 6.82 12.58
C GLY A 175 -19.52 6.40 12.05
N PRO A 176 -19.84 6.66 10.76
CA PRO A 176 -21.08 6.21 10.15
C PRO A 176 -21.27 4.69 10.14
N LEU A 177 -20.19 3.91 10.01
CA LEU A 177 -20.25 2.45 10.03
C LEU A 177 -20.48 1.92 11.45
N VAL A 178 -19.75 2.41 12.44
CA VAL A 178 -19.95 2.07 13.86
C VAL A 178 -21.39 2.37 14.28
N THR A 179 -21.93 3.52 13.86
CA THR A 179 -23.35 3.87 14.13
C THR A 179 -24.30 2.86 13.50
N ALA A 180 -24.04 2.42 12.27
CA ALA A 180 -24.87 1.45 11.56
C ALA A 180 -24.82 0.06 12.21
N VAL A 181 -23.62 -0.44 12.51
CA VAL A 181 -23.40 -1.72 13.22
C VAL A 181 -24.09 -1.71 14.58
N THR A 182 -23.89 -0.65 15.37
CA THR A 182 -24.51 -0.53 16.70
C THR A 182 -26.04 -0.56 16.61
N ARG A 183 -26.63 0.11 15.61
CA ARG A 183 -28.09 0.10 15.41
C ARG A 183 -28.62 -1.26 14.94
N ALA A 184 -27.84 -1.98 14.13
CA ALA A 184 -28.22 -3.28 13.59
C ALA A 184 -28.12 -4.39 14.65
N GLU A 185 -27.13 -4.32 15.54
CA GLU A 185 -26.79 -5.44 16.43
C GLU A 185 -27.21 -5.23 17.89
N VAL A 186 -27.36 -3.98 18.35
CA VAL A 186 -27.74 -3.68 19.74
C VAL A 186 -29.18 -3.19 19.80
N PRO A 187 -30.08 -3.82 20.59
CA PRO A 187 -31.46 -3.36 20.77
C PRO A 187 -31.56 -1.90 21.25
N ALA A 188 -32.63 -1.19 20.88
CA ALA A 188 -32.80 0.22 21.19
C ALA A 188 -32.72 0.54 22.69
N ALA A 189 -33.26 -0.34 23.53
CA ALA A 189 -33.25 -0.20 24.98
C ALA A 189 -31.84 -0.26 25.58
N GLU A 190 -30.90 -0.96 24.93
CA GLU A 190 -29.53 -1.16 25.42
C GLU A 190 -28.54 -0.13 24.86
N ARG A 191 -28.91 0.62 23.82
CA ARG A 191 -28.03 1.64 23.19
C ARG A 191 -27.83 2.91 24.03
N ARG A 192 -28.66 3.15 25.06
CA ARG A 192 -28.52 4.28 25.99
C ARG A 192 -28.43 3.77 27.43
N ALA A 193 -27.20 3.56 27.90
CA ALA A 193 -26.96 3.22 29.30
C ALA A 193 -25.61 3.77 29.83
N VAL A 194 -25.16 4.98 29.46
CA VAL A 194 -24.01 5.63 30.13
C VAL A 194 -24.11 7.17 30.20
N THR A 195 -25.30 7.76 30.29
CA THR A 195 -25.44 9.20 30.60
C THR A 195 -26.30 9.51 31.83
N GLY A 196 -26.68 8.47 32.59
CA GLY A 196 -27.37 8.60 33.86
C GLY A 196 -26.45 8.42 35.07
N ARG A 197 -25.29 9.08 35.13
CA ARG A 197 -24.64 9.30 36.43
C ARG A 197 -25.26 10.57 37.01
N THR A 198 -26.38 10.38 37.69
CA THR A 198 -26.99 11.33 38.61
C THR A 198 -25.87 11.94 39.44
N ARG A 199 -25.62 13.23 39.26
CA ARG A 199 -24.94 14.03 40.27
C ARG A 199 -25.94 14.19 41.42
N SER A 200 -25.77 13.39 42.46
CA SER A 200 -26.27 13.70 43.80
C SER A 200 -25.17 14.41 44.56
#